data_AF-A0A1L3GIK8-F1
#
_entry.id   AF-A0A1L3GIK8-F1
#
_cell.length_a   1.000
_cell.length_b   1.000
_cell.length_c   1.000
_cell.angle_alpha   90.00
_cell.angle_beta   90.00
_cell.angle_gamma   90.00
#
_symmetry.space_group_name_H-M   'P 1'
#
loop_
_entity.id
_entity.type
_entity.pdbx_description
1 polymer ?
#
loop_
_entity_poly.entity_id
_entity_poly.type
_entity_poly.pdbx_seq_one_letter_code
_entity_poly.pdbx_strand_id
1 'polypeptide(L)'
;MKATLIIPDAEVAGKYGLETVTELRCNEEFCATSFGYPVLQLPNGDIFDCPTFREIREACDATLETDNLVKVCLGLGLPRSEPGLVLVEA
;
A
#
# COMPACT_ATOMS: atom_id res chain seq x y z
N MET A 1 -1.10 12.03 -5.59
CA MET A 1 -0.65 11.27 -4.41
C MET A 1 0.26 10.19 -4.92
N LYS A 2 1.43 10.06 -4.31
CA LYS A 2 2.36 8.96 -4.52
C LYS A 2 2.18 7.94 -3.40
N ALA A 3 2.20 6.66 -3.76
CA ALA A 3 2.21 5.56 -2.81
C ALA A 3 3.06 4.44 -3.42
N THR A 4 4.16 4.08 -2.77
CA THR A 4 5.14 3.12 -3.30
C THR A 4 5.41 2.05 -2.26
N LEU A 5 5.07 0.81 -2.59
CA LEU A 5 5.37 -0.35 -1.77
C LEU A 5 6.81 -0.79 -2.04
N ILE A 6 7.60 -0.89 -0.97
CA ILE A 6 9.00 -1.35 -1.01
C ILE A 6 9.06 -2.68 -0.27
N ILE A 7 9.40 -3.73 -1.00
CA ILE A 7 9.58 -5.10 -0.52
C ILE A 7 11.08 -5.42 -0.65
N PRO A 8 11.85 -5.39 0.45
CA PRO A 8 13.31 -5.51 0.38
C PRO A 8 13.76 -6.91 -0.05
N ASP A 9 12.91 -7.93 0.13
CA ASP A 9 13.15 -9.31 -0.28
C ASP A 9 12.48 -9.61 -1.64
N ALA A 10 13.30 -9.90 -2.65
CA ALA A 10 12.84 -10.21 -4.00
C ALA A 10 12.10 -11.55 -4.11
N GLU A 11 12.43 -12.54 -3.26
CA GLU A 11 11.72 -13.82 -3.23
C GLU A 11 10.31 -13.63 -2.64
N VAL A 12 10.18 -12.81 -1.61
CA VAL A 12 8.87 -12.43 -1.06
C VAL A 12 8.07 -11.65 -2.11
N ALA A 13 8.65 -10.64 -2.75
CA ALA A 13 7.98 -9.88 -3.81
C ALA A 13 7.45 -10.81 -4.92
N GLY A 14 8.28 -11.75 -5.36
CA GLY A 14 7.92 -12.76 -6.37
C GLY A 14 6.75 -13.66 -5.97
N LYS A 15 6.58 -14.00 -4.67
CA LYS A 15 5.44 -14.81 -4.18
C LYS A 15 4.10 -14.10 -4.37
N TYR A 16 4.09 -12.77 -4.30
CA TYR A 16 2.89 -11.96 -4.52
C TYR A 16 2.78 -11.43 -5.96
N GLY A 17 3.69 -11.84 -6.86
CA GLY A 17 3.74 -11.34 -8.24
C GLY A 17 4.08 -9.85 -8.33
N LEU A 18 4.83 -9.33 -7.36
CA LEU A 18 5.21 -7.92 -7.24
C LEU A 18 6.70 -7.73 -7.52
N GLU A 19 7.08 -6.49 -7.84
CA GLU A 19 8.48 -6.08 -7.86
C GLU A 19 8.90 -5.57 -6.47
N THR A 20 10.21 -5.55 -6.21
CA THR A 20 10.77 -5.04 -4.94
C THR A 20 10.42 -3.57 -4.69
N VAL A 21 10.09 -2.83 -5.75
CA VAL A 21 9.52 -1.49 -5.69
C VAL A 21 8.30 -1.47 -6.60
N THR A 22 7.12 -1.30 -6.01
CA THR A 22 5.85 -1.32 -6.74
C THR A 22 5.06 -0.05 -6.45
N GLU A 23 4.75 0.73 -7.48
CA GLU A 23 3.87 1.90 -7.35
C GLU A 23 2.41 1.47 -7.22
N LEU A 24 1.72 2.01 -6.21
CA LEU A 24 0.31 1.81 -5.98
C LEU A 24 -0.49 2.99 -6.57
N ARG A 25 -1.56 2.66 -7.30
CA ARG A 25 -2.50 3.65 -7.80
C ARG A 25 -3.57 3.92 -6.76
N CYS A 26 -3.69 5.17 -6.32
CA CYS A 26 -4.84 5.63 -5.56
C CYS A 26 -6.01 5.88 -6.53
N ASN A 27 -7.07 5.09 -6.42
CA ASN A 27 -8.24 5.22 -7.28
C ASN A 27 -9.42 5.75 -6.47
N GLU A 28 -9.86 6.96 -6.81
CA GLU A 28 -10.98 7.66 -6.17
C GLU A 28 -12.34 7.33 -6.81
N GLU A 29 -12.36 6.67 -7.97
CA GLU A 29 -13.59 6.24 -8.64
C GLU A 29 -14.19 4.98 -7.98
N PHE A 30 -13.36 4.16 -7.33
CA PHE A 30 -13.78 2.99 -6.57
C PHE A 30 -13.60 3.27 -5.08
N CYS A 31 -14.71 3.23 -4.34
CA CYS A 31 -14.71 3.48 -2.91
C CYS A 31 -14.77 2.16 -2.15
N ALA A 32 -13.74 1.88 -1.33
CA ALA A 32 -13.65 0.64 -0.54
C ALA A 32 -14.71 0.57 0.58
N THR A 33 -15.28 1.71 0.96
CA THR A 33 -16.14 1.85 2.14
C THR A 33 -17.35 2.74 1.84
N SER A 34 -18.38 2.62 2.68
CA SER A 34 -19.57 3.50 2.67
C SER A 34 -19.26 4.99 2.90
N PHE A 35 -18.01 5.31 3.25
CA PHE A 35 -17.52 6.67 3.50
C PHE A 35 -16.85 7.31 2.27
N GLY A 36 -16.73 6.59 1.15
CA GLY A 36 -16.19 7.17 -0.09
C GLY A 36 -14.67 7.26 -0.15
N TYR A 37 -13.94 6.47 0.65
CA TYR A 37 -12.47 6.49 0.64
C TYR A 37 -11.88 5.73 -0.56
N PRO A 38 -10.80 6.25 -1.17
CA PRO A 38 -10.19 5.64 -2.36
C PRO A 38 -9.66 4.23 -2.07
N VAL A 39 -9.62 3.38 -3.09
CA VAL A 39 -8.87 2.10 -3.03
C VAL A 39 -7.42 2.32 -3.46
N LEU A 40 -6.49 1.56 -2.89
CA LEU A 40 -5.17 1.39 -3.49
C LEU A 40 -5.19 0.20 -4.43
N GLN A 41 -4.58 0.33 -5.60
CA GLN A 41 -4.49 -0.73 -6.59
C GLN A 41 -3.03 -1.01 -6.95
N LEU A 42 -2.76 -2.28 -7.20
CA LEU A 42 -1.54 -2.75 -7.83
C LEU A 42 -1.51 -2.34 -9.31
N PRO A 43 -0.33 -2.38 -9.98
CA PRO A 43 -0.21 -2.06 -11.41
C PRO A 43 -1.10 -2.90 -12.33
N ASN A 44 -1.43 -4.13 -11.91
CA ASN A 44 -2.31 -5.04 -12.63
C ASN A 44 -3.81 -4.71 -12.45
N GLY A 45 -4.16 -3.73 -11.60
CA GLY A 45 -5.53 -3.31 -11.32
C GLY A 45 -6.17 -3.99 -10.11
N ASP A 46 -5.53 -4.98 -9.50
CA ASP A 46 -6.03 -5.63 -8.29
C ASP A 46 -6.02 -4.67 -7.11
N ILE A 47 -6.98 -4.83 -6.20
CA ILE A 47 -7.04 -4.02 -4.98
C ILE A 47 -5.93 -4.47 -4.04
N PHE A 48 -5.11 -3.53 -3.59
CA PHE A 48 -4.14 -3.73 -2.54
C PHE A 48 -4.79 -3.44 -1.19
N ASP A 49 -4.78 -4.41 -0.29
CA ASP A 49 -5.50 -4.34 0.98
C ASP A 49 -4.57 -4.40 2.21
N CYS A 50 -5.15 -4.09 3.38
CA CYS A 50 -4.45 -4.11 4.65
C CYS A 50 -3.89 -5.49 5.03
N PRO A 51 -4.63 -6.61 4.91
CA PRO A 51 -4.09 -7.94 5.19
C PRO A 51 -2.84 -8.26 4.39
N THR A 52 -2.86 -8.00 3.08
CA THR A 52 -1.70 -8.23 2.19
C THR A 52 -0.51 -7.38 2.61
N PHE A 53 -0.72 -6.09 2.89
CA PHE A 53 0.35 -5.21 3.36
C PHE A 53 0.99 -5.73 4.66
N ARG A 54 0.17 -6.11 5.65
CA ARG A 54 0.68 -6.62 6.93
C ARG A 54 1.45 -7.93 6.80
N GLU A 55 0.96 -8.84 5.95
CA GLU A 55 1.62 -10.12 5.71
C GLU A 55 3.02 -9.91 5.10
N ILE A 56 3.12 -9.07 4.06
CA ILE A 56 4.41 -8.76 3.42
C ILE A 56 5.34 -8.02 4.40
N ARG A 57 4.80 -7.08 5.18
CA ARG A 57 5.56 -6.35 6.22
C ARG A 57 6.12 -7.31 7.28
N GLU A 58 5.32 -8.25 7.77
CA GLU A 58 5.78 -9.20 8.79
C GLU A 58 6.76 -10.24 8.23
N ALA A 59 6.66 -10.55 6.94
CA ALA A 59 7.57 -11.48 6.28
C ALA A 59 8.96 -10.89 6.02
N CYS A 60 9.05 -9.60 5.68
CA CYS A 60 10.32 -9.01 5.22
C CYS A 60 10.51 -7.51 5.52
N ASP A 61 9.81 -6.95 6.51
CA ASP A 61 9.91 -5.53 6.87
C ASP A 61 9.57 -4.58 5.69
N ALA A 62 8.64 -4.98 4.82
CA ALA A 62 8.16 -4.12 3.75
C ALA A 62 7.59 -2.80 4.26
N THR A 63 7.79 -1.75 3.48
CA THR A 63 7.33 -0.39 3.79
C THR A 63 6.46 0.17 2.69
N LEU A 64 5.59 1.10 3.05
CA LEU A 64 4.75 1.85 2.12
C LEU A 64 5.09 3.32 2.26
N GLU A 65 5.84 3.84 1.30
CA GLU A 65 6.20 5.24 1.20
C GLU A 65 5.06 6.03 0.56
N THR A 66 4.75 7.22 1.09
CA THR A 66 3.69 8.07 0.53
C THR A 66 3.90 9.55 0.85
N ASP A 67 3.40 10.42 -0.03
CA ASP A 67 3.27 11.86 0.23
C ASP A 67 1.95 12.22 0.97
N ASN A 68 1.07 11.24 1.21
CA ASN A 68 -0.22 11.44 1.84
C ASN A 68 -0.64 10.24 2.71
N LEU A 69 -0.10 10.19 3.92
CA LEU A 69 -0.44 9.18 4.93
C LEU A 69 -1.94 9.08 5.19
N VAL A 70 -2.68 10.20 5.17
CA VAL A 70 -4.12 10.20 5.47
C VAL A 70 -4.88 9.38 4.45
N LYS A 71 -4.65 9.61 3.16
CA LYS A 71 -5.33 8.87 2.09
C LYS A 71 -4.92 7.39 2.07
N VAL A 72 -3.64 7.08 2.28
CA VAL A 72 -3.18 5.68 2.38
C VAL A 72 -3.84 4.94 3.53
N CYS A 73 -3.83 5.55 4.73
CA CYS A 73 -4.44 4.95 5.92
C CYS A 73 -5.94 4.69 5.71
N LEU A 74 -6.66 5.67 5.14
CA LEU A 74 -8.09 5.53 4.87
C LEU A 74 -8.38 4.51 3.76
N GLY A 75 -7.57 4.45 2.72
CA GLY A 75 -7.77 3.52 1.61
C GLY A 75 -7.45 2.07 1.94
N LEU A 76 -6.49 1.85 2.84
CA LEU A 76 -6.16 0.51 3.35
C LEU A 76 -6.97 0.12 4.60
N GLY A 77 -7.64 1.06 5.27
CA GLY A 77 -8.31 0.80 6.54
C GLY A 77 -7.33 0.61 7.71
N LEU A 78 -6.22 1.34 7.70
CA LEU A 78 -5.15 1.29 8.69
C LEU A 78 -5.15 2.52 9.62
N PRO A 79 -4.74 2.39 10.89
CA PRO A 79 -4.47 3.55 11.73
C PRO A 79 -3.23 4.32 11.23
N ARG A 80 -3.17 5.63 11.50
CA ARG A 80 -2.00 6.46 11.15
C ARG A 80 -0.70 6.02 11.83
N SER A 81 -0.80 5.26 12.91
CA SER A 81 0.32 4.69 13.65
C SER A 81 0.71 3.28 13.17
N GLU A 82 0.16 2.80 12.06
CA GLU A 82 0.51 1.48 11.52
C GLU A 82 2.02 1.43 11.18
N PRO A 83 2.74 0.41 11.65
CA PRO A 83 4.16 0.24 11.32
C PRO A 83 4.35 0.00 9.82
N GLY A 84 5.50 0.43 9.30
CA GLY A 84 5.85 0.29 7.89
C GLY A 84 5.29 1.39 6.98
N LEU A 85 4.47 2.32 7.47
CA LEU A 85 4.07 3.51 6.72
C LEU A 85 5.12 4.61 6.86
N VAL A 86 5.62 5.14 5.74
CA VAL A 86 6.68 6.17 5.72
C VAL A 86 6.17 7.39 4.95
N LEU A 87 6.20 8.56 5.60
CA LEU A 87 5.89 9.82 4.93
C LEU A 87 7.15 10.34 4.22
N VAL A 88 7.08 10.51 2.91
CA VAL A 88 8.14 11.12 2.10
C VAL A 88 7.68 12.50 1.63
N GLU A 89 8.56 13.49 1.68
CA GLU A 89 8.25 14.83 1.14
C GLU A 89 8.17 14.75 -0.39
N ALA A 90 7.17 15.42 -0.97
CA ALA A 90 6.78 15.28 -2.38
C ALA A 90 7.70 16.01 -3.37
#